data_AF-A0AAD4QTY5-F1
#
_entry.id   AF-A0AAD4QTY5-F1
#
_cell.length_a   1.000
_cell.length_b   1.000
_cell.length_c   1.000
_cell.angle_alpha   90.00
_cell.angle_beta   90.00
_cell.angle_gamma   90.00
#
_symmetry.space_group_name_H-M   'P 1'
#
loop_
_entity.id
_entity.type
_entity.pdbx_description
1 polymer ?
#
loop_
_entity_poly.entity_id
_entity_poly.type
_entity_poly.pdbx_seq_one_letter_code
_entity_poly.pdbx_strand_id
1 'polypeptide(L)'
;MQALSWPATFPDRVDAVVVIASTARHSAQKHRLPRGRASAVMADPRWNGGAYYDGDPPAAGLAVARMAAHITYLSEAGLTEKFGRRLQAREAKSFGFDADFQIESYLRHQGLSFVDRFDANAYLYITRAMDYFDLAEEHGSLLANAFRETRARFCLVSFDTDWLYPTRDSRAIVHALNAAGAPVSFVELSSPFGHDAFLLEAPELNRVVDGFLRAGR
;
A
#
# COMPACT_ATOMS: atom_id res chain seq x y z
N MET A 1 -8.28 -3.26 -1.65
CA MET A 1 -8.77 -3.38 -3.05
C MET A 1 -9.38 -4.74 -3.29
N GLN A 2 -8.59 -5.83 -3.29
CA GLN A 2 -9.11 -7.20 -3.51
C GLN A 2 -10.30 -7.53 -2.59
N ALA A 3 -10.16 -7.35 -1.27
CA ALA A 3 -11.26 -7.63 -0.32
C ALA A 3 -12.58 -6.88 -0.66
N LEU A 4 -12.52 -5.71 -1.30
CA LEU A 4 -13.70 -4.96 -1.75
C LEU A 4 -14.28 -5.50 -3.06
N SER A 5 -13.46 -6.04 -3.97
CA SER A 5 -13.94 -6.56 -5.25
C SER A 5 -14.66 -7.90 -5.11
N TRP A 6 -14.28 -8.72 -4.13
CA TRP A 6 -14.92 -10.01 -3.85
C TRP A 6 -16.43 -9.93 -3.63
N PRO A 7 -16.96 -9.13 -2.69
CA PRO A 7 -18.41 -9.00 -2.48
C PRO A 7 -19.13 -8.33 -3.65
N ALA A 8 -18.42 -7.53 -4.46
CA ALA A 8 -19.00 -6.89 -5.65
C ALA A 8 -19.13 -7.87 -6.83
N THR A 9 -18.18 -8.80 -6.96
CA THR A 9 -18.15 -9.81 -8.04
C THR A 9 -18.93 -11.07 -7.66
N PHE A 10 -18.89 -11.47 -6.39
CA PHE A 10 -19.47 -12.70 -5.87
C PHE A 10 -20.32 -12.41 -4.61
N PRO A 11 -21.45 -11.70 -4.75
CA PRO A 11 -22.23 -11.17 -3.63
C PRO A 11 -22.72 -12.23 -2.65
N ASP A 12 -22.98 -13.45 -3.12
CA ASP A 12 -23.47 -14.57 -2.30
C ASP A 12 -22.35 -15.43 -1.69
N ARG A 13 -21.06 -15.13 -1.97
CA ARG A 13 -19.92 -15.95 -1.51
C ARG A 13 -19.15 -15.34 -0.35
N VAL A 14 -19.57 -14.17 0.14
CA VAL A 14 -18.83 -13.39 1.12
C VAL A 14 -19.75 -12.92 2.24
N ASP A 15 -19.54 -13.42 3.45
CA ASP A 15 -20.35 -13.04 4.61
C ASP A 15 -19.79 -11.81 5.35
N ALA A 16 -18.46 -11.65 5.33
CA ALA A 16 -17.77 -10.60 6.06
C ALA A 16 -16.51 -10.14 5.33
N VAL A 17 -16.29 -8.83 5.32
CA VAL A 17 -15.17 -8.18 4.64
C VAL A 17 -14.48 -7.25 5.62
N VAL A 18 -13.17 -7.46 5.81
CA VAL A 18 -12.31 -6.56 6.58
C VAL A 18 -11.38 -5.85 5.61
N VAL A 19 -11.45 -4.51 5.61
CA VAL A 19 -10.64 -3.66 4.73
C VAL A 19 -9.74 -2.80 5.61
N ILE A 20 -8.43 -3.00 5.49
CA ILE A 20 -7.43 -2.31 6.30
C ILE A 20 -6.58 -1.45 5.36
N ALA A 21 -6.42 -0.17 5.70
CA ALA A 21 -5.52 0.77 5.01
C ALA A 21 -5.64 0.70 3.47
N SER A 22 -6.86 0.84 2.95
CA SER A 22 -7.12 0.64 1.51
C SER A 22 -8.04 1.70 0.91
N THR A 23 -8.27 1.59 -0.38
CA THR A 23 -9.13 2.48 -1.17
C THR A 23 -9.88 1.70 -2.25
N ALA A 24 -10.94 2.32 -2.80
CA ALA A 24 -11.71 1.79 -3.93
C ALA A 24 -11.08 2.13 -5.29
N ARG A 25 -10.15 3.08 -5.34
CA ARG A 25 -9.38 3.45 -6.54
C ARG A 25 -8.15 4.30 -6.20
N HIS A 26 -7.13 4.30 -7.05
CA HIS A 26 -6.04 5.26 -6.90
C HIS A 26 -6.42 6.67 -7.37
N SER A 27 -6.10 7.69 -6.57
CA SER A 27 -6.21 9.09 -7.02
C SER A 27 -5.05 9.48 -7.94
N ALA A 28 -5.13 10.62 -8.62
CA ALA A 28 -4.06 11.11 -9.50
C ALA A 28 -2.69 11.23 -8.78
N GLN A 29 -2.68 11.59 -7.50
CA GLN A 29 -1.45 11.64 -6.69
C GLN A 29 -0.90 10.22 -6.42
N LYS A 30 -1.79 9.25 -6.21
CA LYS A 30 -1.44 7.85 -5.99
C LYS A 30 -0.94 7.15 -7.25
N HIS A 31 -1.22 7.66 -8.45
CA HIS A 31 -0.68 7.13 -9.72
C HIS A 31 0.77 7.57 -10.00
N ARG A 32 1.20 8.73 -9.51
CA ARG A 32 2.50 9.33 -9.86
C ARG A 32 3.68 8.54 -9.29
N LEU A 33 3.60 8.16 -8.02
CA LEU A 33 4.66 7.43 -7.32
C LEU A 33 4.87 6.00 -7.86
N PRO A 34 3.82 5.17 -8.08
CA PRO A 34 3.96 3.89 -8.77
C PRO A 34 4.51 4.01 -10.19
N ARG A 35 4.06 5.00 -10.97
CA ARG A 35 4.60 5.21 -12.32
C ARG A 35 6.09 5.54 -12.31
N GLY A 36 6.55 6.41 -11.41
CA GLY A 36 7.98 6.71 -11.26
C GLY A 36 8.81 5.48 -10.89
N ARG A 37 8.31 4.64 -9.98
CA ARG A 37 8.95 3.37 -9.57
C ARG A 37 9.03 2.37 -10.73
N ALA A 38 7.95 2.21 -11.49
CA ALA A 38 7.93 1.37 -12.68
C ALA A 38 8.94 1.85 -13.73
N SER A 39 9.04 3.17 -13.95
CA SER A 39 10.05 3.74 -14.85
C SER A 39 11.48 3.45 -14.39
N ALA A 40 11.76 3.43 -13.08
CA ALA A 40 13.08 3.10 -12.56
C ALA A 40 13.49 1.65 -12.90
N VAL A 41 12.54 0.70 -12.82
CA VAL A 41 12.78 -0.70 -13.24
C VAL A 41 13.00 -0.78 -14.75
N MET A 42 12.13 -0.17 -15.54
CA MET A 42 12.21 -0.24 -17.01
C MET A 42 13.42 0.50 -17.60
N ALA A 43 13.97 1.48 -16.87
CA ALA A 43 15.18 2.20 -17.27
C ALA A 43 16.47 1.43 -16.96
N ASP A 44 16.41 0.35 -16.17
CA ASP A 44 17.56 -0.50 -15.92
C ASP A 44 17.94 -1.24 -17.21
N PRO A 45 19.17 -1.09 -17.75
CA PRO A 45 19.59 -1.76 -18.98
C PRO A 45 19.45 -3.28 -18.92
N ARG A 46 19.52 -3.86 -17.72
CA ARG A 46 19.37 -5.31 -17.49
C ARG A 46 17.93 -5.78 -17.57
N TRP A 47 16.93 -4.88 -17.55
CA TRP A 47 15.53 -5.29 -17.68
C TRP A 47 15.24 -5.91 -19.03
N ASN A 48 15.95 -5.51 -20.09
CA ASN A 48 15.87 -6.10 -21.43
C ASN A 48 14.42 -6.32 -21.93
N GLY A 49 13.55 -5.32 -21.75
CA GLY A 49 12.14 -5.42 -22.16
C GLY A 49 11.33 -6.48 -21.41
N GLY A 50 11.80 -6.93 -20.25
CA GLY A 50 11.23 -8.02 -19.47
C GLY A 50 11.86 -9.39 -19.72
N ALA A 51 12.76 -9.51 -20.70
CA ALA A 51 13.45 -10.76 -21.04
C ALA A 51 14.84 -10.85 -20.38
N TYR A 52 14.88 -10.80 -19.04
CA TYR A 52 16.11 -10.81 -18.25
C TYR A 52 16.43 -12.15 -17.57
N TYR A 53 15.57 -13.15 -17.69
CA TYR A 53 15.70 -14.41 -16.95
C TYR A 53 16.94 -15.24 -17.34
N ASP A 54 17.48 -15.05 -18.55
CA ASP A 54 18.71 -15.70 -19.01
C ASP A 54 19.99 -14.95 -18.59
N GLY A 55 19.87 -13.84 -17.86
CA GLY A 55 20.98 -13.00 -17.45
C GLY A 55 20.81 -12.41 -16.04
N ASP A 56 21.56 -11.35 -15.76
CA ASP A 56 21.44 -10.63 -14.48
C ASP A 56 20.11 -9.87 -14.41
N PRO A 57 19.38 -9.93 -13.28
CA PRO A 57 18.14 -9.17 -13.13
C PRO A 57 18.39 -7.65 -13.08
N PRO A 58 17.36 -6.82 -13.34
CA PRO A 58 17.38 -5.36 -13.16
C PRO A 58 17.36 -4.96 -11.67
N ALA A 59 18.36 -5.43 -10.94
CA ALA A 59 18.49 -5.28 -9.50
C ALA A 59 18.59 -3.81 -9.07
N ALA A 60 19.28 -2.98 -9.84
CA ALA A 60 19.47 -1.57 -9.50
C ALA A 60 18.16 -0.79 -9.64
N GLY A 61 17.45 -0.98 -10.76
CA GLY A 61 16.14 -0.37 -10.99
C GLY A 61 15.10 -0.81 -9.95
N LEU A 62 15.05 -2.10 -9.64
CA LEU A 62 14.12 -2.65 -8.63
C LEU A 62 14.45 -2.18 -7.20
N ALA A 63 15.73 -2.09 -6.83
CA ALA A 63 16.14 -1.56 -5.54
C ALA A 63 15.71 -0.09 -5.38
N VAL A 64 15.92 0.75 -6.39
CA VAL A 64 15.49 2.17 -6.37
C VAL A 64 13.97 2.27 -6.27
N ALA A 65 13.23 1.47 -7.05
CA ALA A 65 11.78 1.40 -6.98
C ALA A 65 11.30 1.02 -5.56
N ARG A 66 11.95 0.05 -4.93
CA ARG A 66 11.66 -0.38 -3.56
C ARG A 66 11.99 0.70 -2.53
N MET A 67 13.13 1.38 -2.65
CA MET A 67 13.52 2.46 -1.76
C MET A 67 12.47 3.58 -1.78
N ALA A 68 12.07 4.02 -2.98
CA ALA A 68 11.03 5.03 -3.15
C ALA A 68 9.68 4.56 -2.58
N ALA A 69 9.34 3.28 -2.76
CA ALA A 69 8.14 2.70 -2.17
C ALA A 69 8.17 2.74 -0.63
N HIS A 70 9.30 2.37 -0.03
CA HIS A 70 9.41 2.26 1.43
C HIS A 70 9.29 3.62 2.14
N ILE A 71 9.75 4.71 1.49
CA ILE A 71 9.50 6.08 1.98
C ILE A 71 8.00 6.35 2.09
N THR A 72 7.19 5.79 1.20
CA THR A 72 5.73 5.99 1.20
C THR A 72 4.97 5.21 2.24
N TYR A 73 5.60 4.22 2.87
CA TYR A 73 4.93 3.37 3.84
C TYR A 73 5.09 3.86 5.27
N LEU A 74 6.14 4.64 5.52
CA LEU A 74 6.49 5.15 6.84
C LEU A 74 5.93 6.57 7.03
N SER A 75 5.63 6.92 8.29
CA SER A 75 5.29 8.29 8.65
C SER A 75 6.54 9.16 8.79
N GLU A 76 6.41 10.47 8.55
CA GLU A 76 7.49 11.44 8.77
C GLU A 76 7.98 11.45 10.23
N ALA A 77 7.05 11.35 11.19
CA ALA A 77 7.36 11.32 12.61
C ALA A 77 8.20 10.07 12.96
N GLY A 78 7.81 8.89 12.46
CA GLY A 78 8.53 7.64 12.69
C GLY A 78 9.92 7.63 12.03
N LEU A 79 10.07 8.23 10.84
CA LEU A 79 11.37 8.40 10.20
C LEU A 79 12.28 9.36 10.97
N THR A 80 11.72 10.46 11.47
CA THR A 80 12.46 11.48 12.23
C THR A 80 12.94 10.92 13.56
N GLU A 81 12.09 10.19 14.27
CA GLU A 81 12.47 9.53 15.53
C GLU A 81 13.56 8.47 15.31
N LYS A 82 13.37 7.60 14.31
CA LYS A 82 14.28 6.47 14.06
C LYS A 82 15.65 6.88 13.52
N PHE A 83 15.72 7.89 12.65
CA PHE A 83 16.95 8.26 11.95
C PHE A 83 17.37 9.71 12.18
N GLY A 84 16.42 10.65 12.23
CA GLY A 84 16.73 12.08 12.28
C GLY A 84 17.66 12.50 11.14
N ARG A 85 18.63 13.39 11.42
CA ARG A 85 19.67 13.81 10.47
C ARG A 85 21.05 13.21 10.80
N ARG A 86 21.09 12.00 11.36
CA ARG A 86 22.32 11.34 11.78
C ARG A 86 23.16 10.86 10.59
N LEU A 87 24.46 11.13 10.63
CA LEU A 87 25.41 10.65 9.63
C LEU A 87 25.75 9.18 9.86
N GLN A 88 26.10 8.47 8.78
CA GLN A 88 26.58 7.09 8.82
C GLN A 88 28.11 7.09 8.88
N ALA A 89 28.68 6.66 10.01
CA ALA A 89 30.12 6.38 10.17
C ALA A 89 31.10 7.50 9.75
N ARG A 90 30.66 8.76 9.70
CA ARG A 90 31.49 9.94 9.37
C ARG A 90 31.17 11.13 10.26
N GLU A 91 32.21 11.91 10.57
CA GLU A 91 32.11 13.12 11.41
C GLU A 91 31.79 14.39 10.59
N ALA A 92 32.02 14.38 9.27
CA ALA A 92 31.84 15.54 8.40
C ALA A 92 31.04 15.23 7.12
N LYS A 93 30.33 16.24 6.62
CA LYS A 93 29.58 16.18 5.35
C LYS A 93 30.54 16.12 4.17
N SER A 94 30.27 15.26 3.20
CA SER A 94 31.03 15.17 1.95
C SER A 94 30.17 15.57 0.76
N PHE A 95 30.78 15.80 -0.40
CA PHE A 95 30.05 15.99 -1.67
C PHE A 95 30.02 14.70 -2.51
N GLY A 96 30.23 13.54 -1.88
CA GLY A 96 30.07 12.23 -2.52
C GLY A 96 28.60 11.85 -2.66
N PHE A 97 28.28 10.99 -3.62
CA PHE A 97 26.93 10.43 -3.81
C PHE A 97 26.74 9.07 -3.11
N ASP A 98 27.66 8.72 -2.20
CA ASP A 98 27.52 7.56 -1.31
C ASP A 98 26.62 7.90 -0.11
N ALA A 99 26.11 6.88 0.59
CA ALA A 99 25.19 7.07 1.70
C ALA A 99 25.85 7.79 2.89
N ASP A 100 25.62 9.09 3.00
CA ASP A 100 26.15 9.94 4.07
C ASP A 100 25.24 9.90 5.31
N PHE A 101 23.94 9.59 5.13
CA PHE A 101 22.97 9.50 6.23
C PHE A 101 22.58 8.05 6.57
N GLN A 102 22.28 7.78 7.84
CA GLN A 102 21.85 6.44 8.30
C GLN A 102 20.59 5.94 7.57
N ILE A 103 19.67 6.87 7.25
CA ILE A 103 18.44 6.56 6.51
C ILE A 103 18.73 6.06 5.08
N GLU A 104 19.75 6.61 4.41
CA GLU A 104 20.13 6.21 3.06
C GLU A 104 20.73 4.80 3.05
N SER A 105 21.58 4.50 4.03
CA SER A 105 22.13 3.16 4.24
C SER A 105 21.03 2.13 4.54
N TYR A 106 20.07 2.50 5.41
CA TYR A 106 18.93 1.65 5.74
C TYR A 106 18.06 1.37 4.50
N LEU A 107 17.70 2.40 3.74
CA LEU A 107 16.88 2.24 2.52
C LEU A 107 17.60 1.40 1.48
N ARG A 108 18.92 1.59 1.28
CA ARG A 108 19.72 0.77 0.37
C ARG A 108 19.70 -0.71 0.78
N HIS A 109 19.88 -1.00 2.06
CA HIS A 109 19.81 -2.38 2.57
C HIS A 109 18.41 -3.01 2.38
N GLN A 110 17.35 -2.25 2.66
CA GLN A 110 15.96 -2.69 2.41
C GLN A 110 15.67 -2.91 0.92
N GLY A 111 16.24 -2.08 0.04
CA GLY A 111 16.16 -2.24 -1.41
C GLY A 111 16.81 -3.54 -1.87
N LEU A 112 18.04 -3.80 -1.46
CA LEU A 112 18.78 -5.01 -1.83
C LEU A 112 18.08 -6.28 -1.34
N SER A 113 17.68 -6.34 -0.07
CA SER A 113 16.99 -7.53 0.47
C SER A 113 15.63 -7.80 -0.17
N PHE A 114 15.02 -6.83 -0.84
CA PHE A 114 13.78 -7.02 -1.59
C PHE A 114 14.05 -7.62 -2.97
N VAL A 115 15.12 -7.19 -3.65
CA VAL A 115 15.50 -7.73 -4.96
C VAL A 115 15.74 -9.23 -4.90
N ASP A 116 16.33 -9.73 -3.81
CA ASP A 116 16.60 -11.17 -3.63
C ASP A 116 15.33 -12.03 -3.54
N ARG A 117 14.15 -11.41 -3.32
CA ARG A 117 12.90 -12.11 -3.01
C ARG A 117 11.74 -11.74 -3.93
N PHE A 118 11.94 -10.82 -4.88
CA PHE A 118 10.85 -10.28 -5.69
C PHE A 118 11.26 -10.12 -7.15
N ASP A 119 10.39 -10.54 -8.06
CA ASP A 119 10.61 -10.45 -9.50
C ASP A 119 10.22 -9.07 -10.05
N ALA A 120 11.04 -8.51 -10.94
CA ALA A 120 10.84 -7.17 -11.47
C ALA A 120 9.60 -7.08 -12.38
N ASN A 121 9.31 -8.08 -13.21
CA ASN A 121 8.09 -8.11 -14.02
C ASN A 121 6.86 -8.24 -13.13
N ALA A 122 6.87 -9.13 -12.14
CA ALA A 122 5.79 -9.27 -11.16
C ALA A 122 5.50 -7.92 -10.46
N TYR A 123 6.56 -7.19 -10.08
CA TYR A 123 6.43 -5.86 -9.49
C TYR A 123 5.71 -4.88 -10.41
N LEU A 124 6.08 -4.86 -11.70
CA LEU A 124 5.45 -4.00 -12.71
C LEU A 124 3.97 -4.36 -12.88
N TYR A 125 3.63 -5.64 -13.03
CA TYR A 125 2.26 -6.08 -13.26
C TYR A 125 1.34 -5.88 -12.05
N ILE A 126 1.82 -6.18 -10.84
CA ILE A 126 1.04 -5.94 -9.61
C ILE A 126 0.79 -4.45 -9.43
N THR A 127 1.82 -3.63 -9.64
CA THR A 127 1.70 -2.18 -9.55
C THR A 127 0.71 -1.63 -10.59
N ARG A 128 0.76 -2.15 -11.82
CA ARG A 128 -0.17 -1.76 -12.89
C ARG A 128 -1.60 -2.15 -12.58
N ALA A 129 -1.82 -3.34 -12.03
CA ALA A 129 -3.14 -3.80 -11.61
C ALA A 129 -3.72 -2.90 -10.51
N MET A 130 -2.91 -2.47 -9.55
CA MET A 130 -3.34 -1.52 -8.51
C MET A 130 -3.71 -0.15 -9.08
N ASP A 131 -2.95 0.35 -10.07
CA ASP A 131 -3.23 1.63 -10.73
C ASP A 131 -4.52 1.59 -11.55
N TYR A 132 -4.80 0.48 -12.23
CA TYR A 132 -6.00 0.30 -13.04
C TYR A 132 -7.25 -0.05 -12.25
N PHE A 133 -7.10 -0.40 -10.97
CA PHE A 133 -8.24 -0.73 -10.15
C PHE A 133 -9.11 0.50 -9.88
N ASP A 134 -10.32 0.52 -10.45
CA ASP A 134 -11.40 1.45 -10.10
C ASP A 134 -12.73 0.68 -9.97
N LEU A 135 -13.08 0.36 -8.72
CA LEU A 135 -14.32 -0.36 -8.42
C LEU A 135 -15.58 0.45 -8.77
N ALA A 136 -15.51 1.78 -8.81
CA ALA A 136 -16.66 2.57 -9.23
C ALA A 136 -16.86 2.48 -10.75
N GLU A 137 -15.77 2.55 -11.53
CA GLU A 137 -15.81 2.45 -12.99
C GLU A 137 -16.47 1.16 -13.46
N GLU A 138 -16.09 0.02 -12.85
CA GLU A 138 -16.65 -1.30 -13.14
C GLU A 138 -18.17 -1.42 -12.87
N HIS A 139 -18.74 -0.52 -12.05
CA HIS A 139 -20.14 -0.55 -11.62
C HIS A 139 -20.94 0.71 -12.01
N GLY A 140 -20.64 1.29 -13.17
CA GLY A 140 -21.40 2.44 -13.72
C GLY A 140 -21.01 3.78 -13.09
N SER A 141 -19.75 3.92 -12.69
CA SER A 141 -19.13 5.14 -12.12
C SER A 141 -19.69 5.62 -10.78
N LEU A 142 -20.55 4.83 -10.12
CA LEU A 142 -21.06 5.09 -8.78
C LEU A 142 -20.67 3.95 -7.86
N LEU A 143 -19.75 4.21 -6.93
CA LEU A 143 -19.19 3.18 -6.03
C LEU A 143 -20.26 2.41 -5.24
N ALA A 144 -21.37 3.06 -4.87
CA ALA A 144 -22.46 2.39 -4.15
C ALA A 144 -23.08 1.22 -4.94
N ASN A 145 -23.06 1.27 -6.28
CA ASN A 145 -23.60 0.20 -7.12
C ASN A 145 -22.82 -1.11 -6.96
N ALA A 146 -21.52 -1.04 -6.65
CA ALA A 146 -20.69 -2.22 -6.39
C ALA A 146 -21.15 -3.02 -5.17
N PHE A 147 -21.98 -2.43 -4.29
CA PHE A 147 -22.40 -3.04 -3.03
C PHE A 147 -23.93 -3.20 -2.92
N ARG A 148 -24.70 -3.02 -3.99
CA ARG A 148 -26.18 -3.14 -3.92
C ARG A 148 -26.65 -4.58 -3.72
N GLU A 149 -25.92 -5.54 -4.28
CA GLU A 149 -26.32 -6.96 -4.26
C GLU A 149 -25.62 -7.75 -3.15
N THR A 150 -24.62 -7.17 -2.49
CA THR A 150 -23.88 -7.87 -1.45
C THR A 150 -24.70 -8.06 -0.18
N ARG A 151 -24.56 -9.24 0.43
CA ARG A 151 -25.05 -9.51 1.78
C ARG A 151 -23.94 -9.42 2.83
N ALA A 152 -22.71 -9.14 2.40
CA ALA A 152 -21.57 -9.07 3.26
C ALA A 152 -21.70 -7.92 4.26
N ARG A 153 -21.17 -8.15 5.47
CA ARG A 153 -20.92 -7.09 6.45
C ARG A 153 -19.51 -6.55 6.25
N PHE A 154 -19.30 -5.27 6.49
CA PHE A 154 -18.03 -4.61 6.27
C PHE A 154 -17.43 -4.04 7.56
N CYS A 155 -16.13 -4.20 7.72
CA CYS A 155 -15.33 -3.49 8.72
C CYS A 155 -14.19 -2.78 8.01
N LEU A 156 -14.14 -1.45 8.13
CA LEU A 156 -13.08 -0.63 7.59
C LEU A 156 -12.20 -0.11 8.72
N VAL A 157 -10.89 -0.27 8.57
CA VAL A 157 -9.88 0.24 9.49
C VAL A 157 -8.89 1.13 8.73
N SER A 158 -8.71 2.36 9.19
CA SER A 158 -7.69 3.28 8.68
C SER A 158 -6.74 3.73 9.80
N PHE A 159 -5.61 4.31 9.41
CA PHE A 159 -4.64 4.89 10.33
C PHE A 159 -4.51 6.39 10.09
N ASP A 160 -4.46 7.17 11.16
CA ASP A 160 -4.40 8.63 11.13
C ASP A 160 -3.15 9.19 10.42
N THR A 161 -2.01 8.48 10.50
CA THR A 161 -0.76 8.86 9.85
C THR A 161 -0.53 8.22 8.47
N ASP A 162 -1.46 7.39 7.99
CA ASP A 162 -1.34 6.78 6.65
C ASP A 162 -1.60 7.84 5.58
N TRP A 163 -0.54 8.24 4.88
CA TRP A 163 -0.63 9.19 3.78
C TRP A 163 -0.80 8.52 2.42
N LEU A 164 -0.53 7.21 2.30
CA LEU A 164 -0.72 6.43 1.09
C LEU A 164 -2.19 6.04 0.91
N TYR A 165 -2.87 5.61 1.98
CA TYR A 165 -4.31 5.35 2.03
C TYR A 165 -4.97 6.09 3.19
N PRO A 166 -5.10 7.42 3.06
CA PRO A 166 -5.61 8.25 4.13
C PRO A 166 -7.06 7.94 4.46
N THR A 167 -7.44 8.21 5.71
CA THR A 167 -8.79 7.95 6.25
C THR A 167 -9.92 8.47 5.36
N ARG A 168 -9.75 9.60 4.67
CA ARG A 168 -10.76 10.14 3.73
C ARG A 168 -11.18 9.12 2.67
N ASP A 169 -10.27 8.25 2.23
CA ASP A 169 -10.57 7.24 1.20
C ASP A 169 -11.36 6.07 1.80
N SER A 170 -11.07 5.70 3.05
CA SER A 170 -11.89 4.73 3.79
C SER A 170 -13.29 5.28 4.05
N ARG A 171 -13.41 6.56 4.43
CA ARG A 171 -14.71 7.24 4.61
C ARG A 171 -15.52 7.26 3.32
N ALA A 172 -14.89 7.48 2.16
CA ALA A 172 -15.58 7.41 0.87
C ALA A 172 -16.21 6.03 0.61
N ILE A 173 -15.53 4.94 0.99
CA ILE A 173 -16.09 3.59 0.89
C ILE A 173 -17.24 3.41 1.88
N VAL A 174 -17.09 3.86 3.13
CA VAL A 174 -18.15 3.80 4.15
C VAL A 174 -19.41 4.53 3.68
N HIS A 175 -19.27 5.71 3.07
CA HIS A 175 -20.40 6.44 2.50
C HIS A 175 -21.08 5.68 1.38
N ALA A 176 -20.32 5.03 0.49
CA ALA A 176 -20.88 4.21 -0.58
C ALA A 176 -21.62 2.96 -0.04
N LEU A 177 -21.06 2.30 0.97
CA LEU A 177 -21.69 1.15 1.64
C LEU A 177 -23.01 1.55 2.31
N ASN A 178 -23.01 2.66 3.06
CA ASN A 178 -24.22 3.20 3.67
C ASN A 178 -25.29 3.56 2.62
N ALA A 179 -24.88 4.17 1.50
CA ALA A 179 -25.80 4.49 0.41
C ALA A 179 -26.38 3.24 -0.29
N ALA A 180 -25.65 2.12 -0.27
CA ALA A 180 -26.10 0.83 -0.77
C ALA A 180 -26.95 0.04 0.25
N GLY A 181 -27.04 0.50 1.50
CA GLY A 181 -27.71 -0.22 2.60
C GLY A 181 -26.90 -1.38 3.17
N ALA A 182 -25.61 -1.48 2.85
CA ALA A 182 -24.74 -2.55 3.34
C ALA A 182 -24.29 -2.28 4.80
N PRO A 183 -24.34 -3.28 5.71
CA PRO A 183 -23.89 -3.10 7.08
C PRO A 183 -22.39 -2.79 7.14
N VAL A 184 -22.02 -1.65 7.72
CA VAL A 184 -20.62 -1.21 7.79
C VAL A 184 -20.27 -0.66 9.17
N SER A 185 -19.08 -1.03 9.65
CA SER A 185 -18.42 -0.41 10.80
C SER A 185 -17.10 0.21 10.36
N PHE A 186 -16.74 1.35 10.93
CA PHE A 186 -15.52 2.07 10.60
C PHE A 186 -14.78 2.49 11.87
N VAL A 187 -13.48 2.25 11.91
CA VAL A 187 -12.59 2.66 12.99
C VAL A 187 -11.34 3.31 12.39
N GLU A 188 -11.00 4.49 12.89
CA GLU A 188 -9.70 5.12 12.66
C GLU A 188 -8.81 4.84 13.88
N LEU A 189 -7.67 4.22 13.65
CA LEU A 189 -6.68 3.91 14.69
C LEU A 189 -5.55 4.94 14.67
N SER A 190 -5.07 5.31 15.85
CA SER A 190 -3.88 6.15 15.95
C SER A 190 -2.63 5.28 15.91
N SER A 191 -1.71 5.59 14.99
CA SER A 191 -0.45 4.86 14.89
C SER A 191 0.64 5.76 14.34
N PRO A 192 1.87 5.75 14.87
CA PRO A 192 2.97 6.53 14.32
C PRO A 192 3.61 5.86 13.09
N PHE A 193 3.14 4.70 12.64
CA PHE A 193 3.86 3.89 11.63
C PHE A 193 3.40 4.11 10.20
N GLY A 194 2.42 4.98 9.96
CA GLY A 194 1.90 5.25 8.62
C GLY A 194 1.17 4.04 8.05
N HIS A 195 1.40 3.75 6.76
CA HIS A 195 0.76 2.64 6.08
C HIS A 195 1.16 1.28 6.67
N ASP A 196 2.43 1.10 7.05
CA ASP A 196 2.93 -0.18 7.56
C ASP A 196 2.38 -0.54 8.96
N ALA A 197 1.56 0.31 9.57
CA ALA A 197 0.97 0.08 10.90
C ALA A 197 0.27 -1.28 11.04
N PHE A 198 -0.40 -1.77 10.00
CA PHE A 198 -1.08 -3.08 10.02
C PHE A 198 -0.15 -4.28 9.90
N LEU A 199 1.12 -4.09 9.53
CA LEU A 199 2.14 -5.14 9.45
C LEU A 199 2.96 -5.25 10.74
N LEU A 200 2.80 -4.30 11.66
CA LEU A 200 3.48 -4.24 12.94
C LEU A 200 2.55 -4.70 14.07
N GLU A 201 3.07 -4.75 15.30
CA GLU A 201 2.26 -5.08 16.46
C GLU A 201 1.19 -4.00 16.70
N ALA A 202 -0.06 -4.34 16.39
CA ALA A 202 -1.21 -3.45 16.52
C ALA A 202 -2.33 -4.12 17.35
N PRO A 203 -2.24 -4.11 18.70
CA PRO A 203 -3.23 -4.76 19.56
C PRO A 203 -4.65 -4.20 19.39
N GLU A 204 -4.78 -2.93 19.04
CA GLU A 204 -6.07 -2.29 18.74
C GLU A 204 -6.71 -2.83 17.47
N LEU A 205 -5.93 -2.95 16.38
CA LEU A 205 -6.39 -3.57 15.15
C LEU A 205 -6.87 -5.00 15.41
N ASN A 206 -6.08 -5.79 16.15
CA ASN A 206 -6.42 -7.17 16.48
C ASN A 206 -7.75 -7.27 17.24
N ARG A 207 -7.99 -6.36 18.21
CA ARG A 207 -9.26 -6.31 18.96
C ARG A 207 -10.46 -5.96 18.06
N VAL A 208 -10.29 -5.00 17.15
CA VAL A 208 -11.35 -4.60 16.20
C VAL A 208 -11.70 -5.76 15.27
N VAL A 209 -10.69 -6.41 14.69
CA VAL A 209 -10.90 -7.54 13.76
C VAL A 209 -11.51 -8.74 14.48
N ASP A 210 -11.01 -9.13 15.65
CA ASP A 210 -11.57 -10.23 16.44
C ASP A 210 -13.04 -9.96 16.83
N GLY A 211 -13.34 -8.75 17.32
CA GLY A 211 -14.69 -8.34 17.67
C GLY A 211 -15.65 -8.41 16.47
N PHE A 212 -15.25 -7.89 15.32
CA PHE A 212 -16.07 -7.90 14.10
C PHE A 212 -16.36 -9.33 13.60
N LEU A 213 -15.34 -10.19 13.56
CA LEU A 213 -15.47 -11.56 13.09
C LEU A 213 -16.31 -12.42 14.05
N ARG A 214 -16.23 -12.17 15.37
CA ARG A 214 -17.05 -12.88 16.35
C ARG A 214 -18.52 -12.44 16.35
N ALA A 215 -18.79 -11.16 16.14
CA ALA A 215 -20.15 -10.62 16.11
C ALA A 215 -20.99 -11.11 14.91
N GLY A 216 -20.42 -11.89 13.99
CA GLY A 216 -21.13 -12.50 12.86
C GLY A 216 -21.39 -13.99 12.96
N ARG A 217 -20.98 -14.60 14.07
CA ARG A 217 -21.25 -16.00 14.36
C ARG A 217 -22.53 -16.15 15.17
#